data_AF-A0A7C9AIB4-F1
#
_entry.id   AF-A0A7C9AIB4-F1
#
_cell.length_a   1.000
_cell.length_b   1.000
_cell.length_c   1.000
_cell.angle_alpha   90.00
_cell.angle_beta   90.00
_cell.angle_gamma   90.00
#
_symmetry.space_group_name_H-M   'P 1'
#
loop_
_entity.id
_entity.type
_entity.pdbx_description
1 polymer ?
#
loop_
_entity_poly.entity_id
_entity_poly.type
_entity_poly.pdbx_seq_one_letter_code
_entity_poly.pdbx_strand_id
1 'polypeptide(L)'
;VRIEEMRVRRQDAEQWMSHRLLPEDLRERIRRYEQYKWQETRGVDEETVIRDLPKDLRRDIKRHLCLALLMRVPMFEKMDEKLIDAMCDRLKPVLYTDNSYIVREGDPVNEMLFIMRGNLLTMTTNGGRTGFFNSVFLEAGDFCGEELLTWADRKSV
;
A
#
# COMPACT_ATOMS: atom_id res chain seq x y z
N VAL A 1 -8.54 8.79 -26.89
CA VAL A 1 -7.12 8.48 -26.57
C VAL A 1 -7.03 7.57 -25.35
N ARG A 2 -7.25 8.04 -24.12
CA ARG A 2 -7.10 7.21 -22.90
C ARG A 2 -8.01 5.97 -22.80
N ILE A 3 -9.26 6.04 -23.28
CA ILE A 3 -10.16 4.88 -23.29
C ILE A 3 -9.64 3.78 -24.24
N GLU A 4 -9.04 4.19 -25.36
CA GLU A 4 -8.50 3.26 -26.34
C GLU A 4 -7.21 2.62 -25.82
N GLU A 5 -6.32 3.40 -25.21
CA GLU A 5 -5.13 2.89 -24.51
C GLU A 5 -5.51 1.85 -23.44
N MET A 6 -6.60 2.09 -22.69
CA MET A 6 -7.10 1.13 -21.72
C MET A 6 -7.63 -0.16 -22.38
N ARG A 7 -8.35 -0.06 -23.50
CA ARG A 7 -8.83 -1.24 -24.24
C ARG A 7 -7.67 -2.09 -24.73
N VAL A 8 -6.66 -1.46 -25.34
CA VAL A 8 -5.45 -2.15 -25.83
C VAL A 8 -4.72 -2.83 -24.66
N ARG A 9 -4.43 -2.10 -23.58
CA ARG A 9 -3.77 -2.66 -22.39
C ARG A 9 -4.52 -3.86 -21.80
N ARG A 10 -5.86 -3.81 -21.74
CA ARG A 10 -6.67 -4.95 -21.27
C ARG A 10 -6.56 -6.15 -22.20
N GLN A 11 -6.62 -5.92 -23.51
CA GLN A 11 -6.48 -6.99 -24.49
C GLN A 11 -5.11 -7.67 -24.39
N ASP A 12 -4.04 -6.87 -24.28
CA ASP A 12 -2.67 -7.38 -24.13
C ASP A 12 -2.51 -8.19 -22.84
N ALA A 13 -3.10 -7.70 -21.73
CA ALA A 13 -3.09 -8.42 -20.46
C ALA A 13 -3.84 -9.77 -20.56
N GLU A 14 -5.02 -9.81 -21.19
CA GLU A 14 -5.77 -11.07 -21.39
C GLU A 14 -4.99 -12.06 -22.25
N GLN A 15 -4.38 -11.59 -23.34
CA GLN A 15 -3.55 -12.44 -24.20
C GLN A 15 -2.35 -13.00 -23.43
N TRP A 16 -1.67 -12.16 -22.64
CA TRP A 16 -0.55 -12.57 -21.81
C TRP A 16 -0.97 -13.59 -20.74
N MET A 17 -2.08 -13.36 -20.03
CA MET A 17 -2.61 -14.29 -19.02
C MET A 17 -3.00 -15.64 -19.63
N SER A 18 -3.63 -15.60 -20.80
CA SER A 18 -4.01 -16.80 -21.55
C SER A 18 -2.77 -17.60 -21.99
N HIS A 19 -1.78 -16.93 -22.58
CA HIS A 19 -0.53 -17.56 -23.02
C HIS A 19 0.25 -18.19 -21.86
N ARG A 20 0.18 -17.60 -20.66
CA ARG A 20 0.80 -18.13 -19.43
C ARG A 20 -0.03 -19.20 -18.73
N LEU A 21 -1.20 -19.56 -19.27
CA LEU A 21 -2.11 -20.55 -18.69
C LEU A 21 -2.44 -20.23 -17.22
N LEU A 22 -2.60 -18.94 -16.88
CA LEU A 22 -2.94 -18.57 -15.52
C LEU A 22 -4.29 -19.20 -15.11
N PRO A 23 -4.44 -19.67 -13.86
CA PRO A 23 -5.74 -20.11 -13.33
C PRO A 23 -6.80 -19.00 -13.39
N GLU A 24 -8.07 -19.36 -13.56
CA GLU A 24 -9.15 -18.39 -13.73
C GLU A 24 -9.33 -17.49 -12.50
N ASP A 25 -9.14 -18.01 -11.29
CA ASP A 25 -9.20 -17.23 -10.06
C ASP A 25 -8.14 -16.12 -10.04
N LEU A 26 -6.94 -16.38 -10.56
CA LEU A 26 -5.88 -15.40 -10.67
C LEU A 26 -6.20 -14.35 -11.75
N ARG A 27 -6.76 -14.78 -12.88
CA ARG A 27 -7.21 -13.88 -13.94
C ARG A 27 -8.30 -12.92 -13.46
N GLU A 28 -9.30 -13.44 -12.75
CA GLU A 28 -10.36 -12.61 -12.17
C GLU A 28 -9.82 -11.58 -11.18
N ARG A 29 -8.86 -11.97 -10.33
CA ARG A 29 -8.19 -11.04 -9.41
C ARG A 29 -7.45 -9.93 -10.16
N ILE A 30 -6.72 -10.26 -11.23
CA ILE A 30 -6.02 -9.29 -12.07
C ILE A 30 -7.01 -8.34 -12.76
N ARG A 31 -8.10 -8.87 -13.34
CA ARG A 31 -9.16 -8.06 -13.97
C ARG A 31 -9.78 -7.07 -12.99
N ARG A 32 -10.10 -7.54 -11.78
CA ARG A 32 -10.67 -6.70 -10.71
C ARG A 32 -9.71 -5.58 -10.33
N TYR A 33 -8.43 -5.91 -10.15
CA TYR A 33 -7.38 -4.92 -9.87
C TYR A 33 -7.28 -3.85 -10.96
N GLU A 34 -7.15 -4.25 -12.23
CA GLU A 34 -7.03 -3.30 -13.35
C GLU A 34 -8.31 -2.45 -13.51
N GLN A 35 -9.50 -3.03 -13.29
CA GLN A 35 -10.75 -2.30 -13.31
C GLN A 35 -10.84 -1.27 -12.19
N TYR A 36 -10.53 -1.64 -10.96
CA TYR A 36 -10.57 -0.72 -9.82
C TYR A 36 -9.54 0.40 -9.98
N LYS A 37 -8.30 0.05 -10.32
CA LYS A 37 -7.24 1.03 -10.59
C LYS A 37 -7.66 2.05 -11.65
N TRP A 38 -8.32 1.60 -12.72
CA TRP A 38 -8.84 2.49 -13.74
C TRP A 38 -9.94 3.41 -13.24
N GLN A 39 -10.86 2.91 -12.41
CA GLN A 39 -11.93 3.73 -11.83
C GLN A 39 -11.37 4.81 -10.91
N GLU A 40 -10.36 4.47 -10.10
CA GLU A 40 -9.74 5.40 -9.14
C GLU A 40 -8.87 6.44 -9.86
N THR A 41 -7.95 6.02 -10.74
CA THR A 41 -6.94 6.93 -11.29
C THR A 41 -7.26 7.44 -12.70
N ARG A 42 -8.22 6.84 -13.40
CA ARG A 42 -8.52 7.11 -14.82
C ARG A 42 -7.28 7.05 -15.72
N GLY A 43 -6.36 6.15 -15.38
CA GLY A 43 -5.09 5.95 -16.09
C GLY A 43 -4.02 7.00 -15.80
N VAL A 44 -4.23 7.87 -14.80
CA VAL A 44 -3.18 8.76 -14.32
C VAL A 44 -2.24 7.96 -13.42
N ASP A 45 -0.95 7.99 -13.75
CA ASP A 45 0.11 7.51 -12.88
C ASP A 45 0.61 8.68 -12.03
N GLU A 46 0.15 8.75 -10.79
CA GLU A 46 0.50 9.83 -9.85
C GLU A 46 2.00 9.96 -9.65
N GLU A 47 2.74 8.84 -9.59
CA GLU A 47 4.19 8.88 -9.39
C GLU A 47 4.90 9.55 -10.57
N THR A 48 4.44 9.26 -11.80
CA THR A 48 4.95 9.93 -13.00
C THR A 48 4.58 11.41 -13.04
N VAL A 49 3.34 11.77 -12.71
CA VAL A 49 2.91 13.18 -12.66
C VAL A 49 3.75 13.97 -11.65
N ILE A 50 3.94 13.43 -10.45
CA ILE A 50 4.74 14.08 -9.41
C ILE A 50 6.20 14.16 -9.87
N ARG A 51 6.78 13.09 -10.42
CA ARG A 51 8.19 13.06 -10.83
C ARG A 51 8.56 14.18 -11.81
N ASP A 52 7.66 14.53 -12.72
CA ASP A 52 7.89 15.55 -13.76
C ASP A 52 7.84 17.00 -13.23
N LEU A 53 7.43 17.19 -11.97
CA LEU A 53 7.42 18.50 -11.32
C LEU A 53 8.79 18.90 -10.75
N PRO A 54 9.06 20.22 -10.62
CA PRO A 54 10.17 20.77 -9.83
C PRO A 54 10.27 20.20 -8.41
N LYS A 55 11.49 20.14 -7.87
CA LYS A 55 11.78 19.46 -6.59
C LYS A 55 10.98 20.01 -5.41
N ASP A 56 10.81 21.32 -5.35
CA ASP A 56 10.02 22.02 -4.34
C ASP A 56 8.55 21.59 -4.38
N LEU A 57 7.91 21.61 -5.56
CA LEU A 57 6.52 21.16 -5.71
C LEU A 57 6.35 19.68 -5.36
N ARG A 58 7.29 18.82 -5.77
CA ARG A 58 7.25 17.40 -5.40
C ARG A 58 7.26 17.18 -3.90
N ARG A 59 8.15 17.89 -3.20
CA ARG A 59 8.26 17.81 -1.74
C ARG A 59 6.96 18.28 -1.09
N ASP A 60 6.43 19.41 -1.52
CA ASP A 60 5.24 20.00 -0.91
C ASP A 60 4.00 19.11 -1.12
N ILE A 61 3.85 18.51 -2.31
CA ILE A 61 2.79 17.52 -2.59
C ILE A 61 2.94 16.29 -1.71
N LYS A 62 4.13 15.68 -1.67
CA LYS A 62 4.36 14.48 -0.85
C LYS A 62 4.12 14.74 0.62
N ARG A 63 4.59 15.88 1.15
CA ARG A 63 4.35 16.29 2.54
C ARG A 63 2.86 16.47 2.80
N HIS A 64 2.13 17.12 1.90
CA HIS A 64 0.68 17.28 2.01
C HIS A 64 -0.06 15.93 2.07
N LEU A 65 0.32 14.97 1.23
CA LEU A 65 -0.31 13.65 1.17
C LEU A 65 0.05 12.74 2.36
N CYS A 66 1.30 12.80 2.85
CA CYS A 66 1.83 11.81 3.80
C CYS A 66 1.82 12.28 5.26
N LEU A 67 1.95 13.58 5.51
CA LEU A 67 2.20 14.10 6.87
C LEU A 67 1.10 13.69 7.85
N ALA A 68 -0.17 13.80 7.45
CA ALA A 68 -1.30 13.44 8.30
C ALA A 68 -1.31 11.94 8.68
N LEU A 69 -0.78 11.06 7.82
CA LEU A 69 -0.67 9.63 8.07
C LEU A 69 0.45 9.35 9.07
N LEU A 70 1.62 9.96 8.87
CA LEU A 70 2.76 9.79 9.78
C LEU A 70 2.45 10.30 11.19
N MET A 71 1.76 11.43 11.30
CA MET A 71 1.40 12.00 12.61
C MET A 71 0.33 11.21 13.37
N ARG A 72 -0.18 10.10 12.82
CA ARG A 72 -0.99 9.12 13.57
C ARG A 72 -0.14 8.22 14.45
N VAL A 73 1.16 8.11 14.17
CA VAL A 73 2.09 7.27 14.94
C VAL A 73 2.73 8.14 16.02
N PRO A 74 2.42 7.94 17.32
CA PRO A 74 2.89 8.82 18.39
C PRO A 74 4.43 8.93 18.47
N MET A 75 5.14 7.89 18.05
CA MET A 75 6.61 7.87 18.03
C MET A 75 7.21 8.90 17.06
N PHE A 76 6.48 9.29 16.01
CA PHE A 76 6.94 10.24 15.01
C PHE A 76 6.79 11.69 15.44
N GLU A 77 5.95 12.00 16.43
CA GLU A 77 5.73 13.39 16.91
C GLU A 77 7.01 14.06 17.44
N LYS A 78 7.95 13.27 17.94
CA LYS A 78 9.21 13.76 18.53
C LYS A 78 10.38 13.73 17.55
N MET A 79 10.16 13.27 16.32
CA MET A 79 11.21 13.19 15.30
C MET A 79 11.48 14.56 14.69
N ASP A 80 12.71 14.76 14.22
CA ASP A 80 13.05 16.00 13.54
C ASP A 80 12.31 16.14 12.19
N GLU A 81 12.08 17.38 11.77
CA GLU A 81 11.30 17.66 10.56
C GLU A 81 11.96 17.06 9.31
N LYS A 82 13.29 16.96 9.29
CA LYS A 82 14.06 16.38 8.19
C LYS A 82 13.80 14.87 8.04
N LEU A 83 13.67 14.14 9.14
CA LEU A 83 13.35 12.73 9.13
C LEU A 83 11.89 12.51 8.70
N ILE A 84 10.96 13.35 9.15
CA ILE A 84 9.57 13.33 8.69
C ILE A 84 9.49 13.60 7.18
N ASP A 85 10.23 14.58 6.66
CA ASP A 85 10.32 14.84 5.22
C ASP A 85 10.87 13.61 4.48
N ALA A 86 11.93 12.99 5.01
CA ALA A 86 12.52 11.80 4.42
C ALA A 86 11.60 10.56 4.47
N MET A 87 10.68 10.49 5.44
CA MET A 87 9.65 9.47 5.50
C MET A 87 8.53 9.75 4.49
N CYS A 88 8.06 11.01 4.40
CA CYS A 88 7.10 11.43 3.35
C CYS A 88 7.63 11.09 1.95
N ASP A 89 8.93 11.24 1.74
CA ASP A 89 9.57 10.93 0.47
C ASP A 89 9.57 9.44 0.10
N ARG A 90 9.52 8.55 1.11
CA ARG A 90 9.57 7.09 0.96
C ARG A 90 8.20 6.43 0.99
N LEU A 91 7.15 7.11 1.43
CA LEU A 91 5.80 6.58 1.39
C LEU A 91 5.37 6.37 -0.06
N LYS A 92 4.80 5.20 -0.37
CA LYS A 92 4.31 4.86 -1.70
C LYS A 92 2.85 4.43 -1.61
N PRO A 93 1.94 5.02 -2.41
CA PRO A 93 0.58 4.54 -2.48
C PRO A 93 0.55 3.14 -3.10
N VAL A 94 -0.19 2.24 -2.48
CA VAL A 94 -0.42 0.88 -2.99
C VAL A 94 -1.92 0.61 -2.99
N LEU A 95 -2.39 -0.08 -4.02
CA LEU A 95 -3.78 -0.50 -4.15
C LEU A 95 -3.87 -2.01 -3.96
N TYR A 96 -4.76 -2.43 -3.07
CA TYR A 96 -5.19 -3.82 -2.90
C TYR A 96 -6.68 -3.92 -3.19
N THR A 97 -7.11 -5.02 -3.80
CA THR A 97 -8.53 -5.31 -4.02
C THR A 97 -9.03 -6.34 -3.03
N ASP A 98 -10.36 -6.48 -2.93
CA ASP A 98 -10.98 -7.49 -2.07
C ASP A 98 -10.37 -8.89 -2.28
N ASN A 99 -10.25 -9.62 -1.17
CA ASN A 99 -9.60 -10.93 -1.08
C ASN A 99 -8.09 -10.93 -1.38
N SER A 100 -7.42 -9.78 -1.26
CA SER A 100 -5.95 -9.72 -1.24
C SER A 100 -5.42 -10.03 0.16
N TYR A 101 -4.40 -10.88 0.24
CA TYR A 101 -3.60 -11.07 1.45
C TYR A 101 -2.36 -10.19 1.34
N ILE A 102 -2.24 -9.19 2.20
CA ILE A 102 -1.15 -8.22 2.17
C ILE A 102 0.08 -8.76 2.91
N VAL A 103 -0.11 -9.22 4.15
CA VAL A 103 0.91 -9.84 4.99
C VAL A 103 0.35 -11.15 5.52
N ARG A 104 1.20 -12.19 5.64
CA ARG A 104 0.83 -13.47 6.23
C ARG A 104 1.56 -13.67 7.56
N GLU A 105 0.88 -14.28 8.52
CA GLU A 105 1.49 -14.66 9.78
C GLU A 105 2.68 -15.61 9.51
N GLY A 106 3.83 -15.29 10.12
CA GLY A 106 5.09 -16.00 9.93
C GLY A 106 6.01 -15.38 8.87
N ASP A 107 5.51 -14.54 7.98
CA ASP A 107 6.34 -13.80 7.03
C ASP A 107 7.07 -12.63 7.74
N PRO A 108 8.29 -12.28 7.30
CA PRO A 108 8.99 -11.12 7.84
C PRO A 108 8.21 -9.83 7.50
N VAL A 109 8.00 -9.00 8.52
CA VAL A 109 7.45 -7.65 8.34
C VAL A 109 8.54 -6.78 7.73
N ASN A 110 8.32 -6.25 6.52
CA ASN A 110 9.30 -5.46 5.78
C ASN A 110 8.89 -3.99 5.58
N GLU A 111 7.60 -3.70 5.77
CA GLU A 111 7.03 -2.38 5.57
C GLU A 111 5.93 -2.10 6.59
N MET A 112 5.77 -0.82 6.92
CA MET A 112 4.59 -0.32 7.63
C MET A 112 3.54 0.10 6.62
N LEU A 113 2.27 -0.17 6.92
CA LEU A 113 1.15 0.19 6.07
C LEU A 113 0.27 1.22 6.78
N PHE A 114 -0.17 2.22 6.03
CA PHE A 114 -1.12 3.23 6.47
C PHE A 114 -2.40 3.07 5.65
N ILE A 115 -3.53 2.87 6.32
CA ILE A 115 -4.81 2.66 5.64
C ILE A 115 -5.36 4.03 5.26
N MET A 116 -5.22 4.40 3.99
CA MET A 116 -5.75 5.67 3.48
C MET A 116 -7.26 5.60 3.25
N ARG A 117 -7.74 4.48 2.70
CA ARG A 117 -9.13 4.21 2.33
C ARG A 117 -9.40 2.71 2.36
N GLY A 118 -10.65 2.34 2.67
CA GLY A 118 -11.08 0.94 2.75
C GLY A 118 -10.86 0.36 4.15
N ASN A 119 -11.08 -0.95 4.25
CA ASN A 119 -11.01 -1.69 5.50
C ASN A 119 -10.11 -2.91 5.34
N LEU A 120 -9.34 -3.23 6.36
CA LEU A 120 -8.51 -4.43 6.44
C LEU A 120 -8.92 -5.27 7.64
N LEU A 121 -8.89 -6.58 7.49
CA LEU A 121 -9.01 -7.51 8.59
C LEU A 121 -7.62 -8.08 8.90
N THR A 122 -7.14 -7.87 10.12
CA THR A 122 -5.95 -8.55 10.62
C THR A 122 -6.37 -9.77 11.43
N MET A 123 -5.58 -10.84 11.34
CA MET A 123 -5.84 -12.10 12.04
C MET A 123 -4.51 -12.71 12.46
N THR A 124 -4.43 -13.23 13.69
CA THR A 124 -3.24 -13.93 14.18
C THR A 124 -3.62 -15.08 15.09
N THR A 125 -2.86 -16.17 15.00
CA THR A 125 -2.93 -17.33 15.88
C THR A 125 -1.84 -17.31 16.96
N ASN A 126 -1.09 -16.21 17.07
CA ASN A 126 0.10 -16.07 17.91
C ASN A 126 1.08 -17.24 17.69
N GLY A 127 1.40 -17.50 16.42
CA GLY A 127 2.29 -18.58 16.02
C GLY A 127 1.70 -19.98 16.24
N GLY A 128 0.38 -20.14 16.06
CA GLY A 128 -0.31 -21.42 16.19
C GLY A 128 -0.58 -21.86 17.64
N ARG A 129 -0.57 -20.92 18.60
CA ARG A 129 -0.87 -21.21 20.00
C ARG A 129 -2.31 -21.73 20.12
N THR A 130 -2.46 -22.96 20.60
CA THR A 130 -3.77 -23.61 20.73
C THR A 130 -4.72 -22.76 21.57
N GLY A 131 -5.93 -22.50 21.05
CA GLY A 131 -6.95 -21.68 21.70
C GLY A 131 -6.74 -20.17 21.59
N PHE A 132 -5.70 -19.70 20.90
CA PHE A 132 -5.49 -18.29 20.60
C PHE A 132 -5.90 -17.96 19.17
N PHE A 133 -6.82 -17.01 19.05
CA PHE A 133 -7.20 -16.41 17.78
C PHE A 133 -7.60 -14.97 18.07
N ASN A 134 -6.92 -14.03 17.43
CA ASN A 134 -7.26 -12.61 17.52
C ASN A 134 -7.52 -12.07 16.12
N SER A 135 -8.52 -11.20 16.00
CA SER A 135 -8.85 -10.52 14.77
C SER A 135 -9.26 -9.08 15.03
N VAL A 136 -8.71 -8.14 14.27
CA VAL A 136 -8.99 -6.70 14.42
C VAL A 136 -9.29 -6.10 13.06
N PHE A 137 -10.32 -5.26 12.99
CA PHE A 137 -10.61 -4.45 11.82
C PHE A 137 -9.80 -3.16 11.87
N LEU A 138 -9.12 -2.83 10.78
CA LEU A 138 -8.45 -1.56 10.56
C LEU A 138 -9.21 -0.77 9.51
N GLU A 139 -9.45 0.50 9.77
CA GLU A 139 -10.18 1.42 8.92
C GLU A 139 -9.27 2.58 8.45
N ALA A 140 -9.82 3.51 7.68
CA ALA A 140 -9.09 4.68 7.23
C ALA A 140 -8.53 5.50 8.40
N GLY A 141 -7.22 5.73 8.39
CA GLY A 141 -6.47 6.41 9.45
C GLY A 141 -5.68 5.47 10.37
N ASP A 142 -5.99 4.17 10.36
CA ASP A 142 -5.22 3.16 11.08
C ASP A 142 -3.92 2.82 10.33
N PHE A 143 -3.03 2.11 11.02
CA PHE A 143 -1.78 1.59 10.47
C PHE A 143 -1.44 0.22 11.05
N CYS A 144 -0.51 -0.50 10.41
CA CYS A 144 0.05 -1.74 10.94
C CYS A 144 1.53 -1.91 10.55
N GLY A 145 2.22 -2.80 11.25
CA GLY A 145 3.65 -3.08 11.05
C GLY A 145 4.56 -2.28 12.00
N GLU A 146 4.01 -1.68 13.04
CA GLU A 146 4.70 -0.89 14.07
C GLU A 146 5.77 -1.69 14.85
N GLU A 147 5.72 -3.02 14.77
CA GLU A 147 6.78 -3.94 15.19
C GLU A 147 8.17 -3.51 14.65
N LEU A 148 8.19 -2.96 13.43
CA LEU A 148 9.39 -2.44 12.78
C LEU A 148 10.01 -1.25 13.53
N LEU A 149 9.18 -0.40 14.12
CA LEU A 149 9.63 0.76 14.89
C LEU A 149 10.30 0.30 16.18
N THR A 150 9.69 -0.66 16.87
CA THR A 150 10.25 -1.27 18.08
C THR A 150 11.57 -1.98 17.78
N TRP A 151 11.66 -2.67 16.64
CA TRP A 151 12.90 -3.30 16.20
C TRP A 151 14.02 -2.30 15.90
N ALA A 152 13.69 -1.19 15.21
CA ALA A 152 14.66 -0.15 14.88
C ALA A 152 15.19 0.58 16.13
N ASP A 153 14.31 0.85 17.10
CA ASP A 153 14.68 1.46 18.38
C ASP A 153 15.66 0.56 19.16
N ARG A 154 15.38 -0.75 19.24
CA ARG A 154 16.27 -1.72 19.91
C ARG A 154 17.66 -1.85 19.28
N LYS A 155 17.80 -1.53 17.98
CA LYS A 155 19.12 -1.53 17.29
C LYS A 155 19.88 -0.23 17.43
N SER A 156 19.24 0.81 17.97
CA SER A 156 19.85 2.14 18.16
C SER A 156 20.47 2.30 19.56
N VAL A 157 20.39 1.27 20.40
CA VAL A 157 21.01 1.12 21.73
C VAL A 157 22.12 0.08 21.64
#